data_AF-A0A7X4XTG3-F1
#
_entry.id   AF-A0A7X4XTG3-F1
#
_cell.length_a   1.000
_cell.length_b   1.000
_cell.length_c   1.000
_cell.angle_alpha   90.00
_cell.angle_beta   90.00
_cell.angle_gamma   90.00
#
_symmetry.space_group_name_H-M   'P 1'
#
loop_
_entity.id
_entity.type
_entity.pdbx_description
1 polymer ?
#
loop_
_entity_poly.entity_id
_entity_poly.type
_entity_poly.pdbx_seq_one_letter_code
_entity_poly.pdbx_strand_id
1 'polypeptide(L)' 'MTRCVIRDSCPHCGHAIRITLDASNGSQEFYDDCPACCHAIHLNMTVNELKDSVELTIDADDEQIF' A
#
# COMPACT_ATOMS: atom_id res chain seq x y z
N MET A 1 -15.00 -5.99 11.07
CA MET A 1 -14.59 -4.59 11.31
C MET A 1 -13.07 -4.56 11.48
N THR A 2 -12.32 -4.83 10.42
CA THR A 2 -10.85 -4.92 10.51
C THR A 2 -10.22 -3.93 9.55
N ARG A 3 -10.55 -2.64 9.77
CA ARG A 3 -10.04 -1.52 8.99
C ARG A 3 -8.76 -1.00 9.65
N CYS A 4 -7.62 -1.17 9.01
CA CYS A 4 -6.33 -0.68 9.46
C CYS A 4 -5.92 0.55 8.65
N VAL A 5 -5.51 1.62 9.32
CA VAL A 5 -5.05 2.85 8.65
C VAL A 5 -3.56 2.97 8.87
N ILE A 6 -2.79 2.82 7.81
CA ILE A 6 -1.34 3.01 7.84
C ILE A 6 -1.00 4.41 7.36
N ARG A 7 0.14 4.91 7.82
CA ARG A 7 0.73 6.17 7.33
C ARG A 7 2.12 5.85 6.84
N ASP A 8 2.36 6.12 5.58
CA ASP A 8 3.65 5.94 4.97
C ASP A 8 3.99 7.16 4.11
N SER A 9 5.21 7.20 3.58
CA SER A 9 5.71 8.33 2.81
C SER A 9 5.88 7.86 1.37
N CYS A 10 5.32 8.60 0.41
CA CYS A 10 5.46 8.26 -1.00
C CYS A 10 6.94 8.15 -1.37
N PRO A 11 7.41 7.00 -1.92
CA PRO A 11 8.82 6.81 -2.27
C PRO A 11 9.33 7.78 -3.34
N HIS A 12 8.44 8.34 -4.16
CA HIS A 12 8.81 9.28 -5.24
C HIS A 12 9.04 10.72 -4.78
N CYS A 13 8.25 11.21 -3.80
CA CYS A 13 8.26 12.62 -3.42
C CYS A 13 8.39 12.89 -1.91
N GLY A 14 8.33 11.84 -1.09
CA GLY A 14 8.34 11.94 0.38
C GLY A 14 7.05 12.50 0.98
N HIS A 15 5.96 12.61 0.21
CA HIS A 15 4.68 13.08 0.72
C HIS A 15 4.03 12.04 1.64
N ALA A 16 3.52 12.47 2.79
CA ALA A 16 2.84 11.59 3.73
C ALA A 16 1.46 11.18 3.17
N ILE A 17 1.34 9.91 2.80
CA ILE A 17 0.11 9.32 2.29
C ILE A 17 -0.56 8.48 3.37
N ARG A 18 -1.88 8.40 3.33
CA ARG A 18 -2.69 7.72 4.35
C ARG A 18 -3.52 6.64 3.70
N ILE A 19 -3.06 5.41 3.81
CA ILE A 19 -3.67 4.26 3.14
C ILE A 19 -4.62 3.59 4.12
N THR A 20 -5.85 3.37 3.67
CA THR A 20 -6.85 2.61 4.43
C THR A 20 -6.92 1.21 3.86
N LEU A 21 -6.58 0.23 4.69
CA LEU A 21 -6.69 -1.19 4.37
C LEU A 21 -7.88 -1.80 5.08
N ASP A 22 -8.57 -2.71 4.43
CA ASP A 22 -9.54 -3.57 5.08
C ASP A 22 -9.09 -5.03 4.96
N ALA A 23 -8.67 -5.61 6.08
CA ALA A 23 -8.17 -6.99 6.13
C ALA A 23 -9.30 -8.03 6.14
N SER A 24 -10.57 -7.62 6.08
CA SER A 24 -11.69 -8.55 6.09
C SER A 24 -11.76 -9.40 4.81
N ASN A 25 -11.09 -8.95 3.74
CA ASN A 25 -11.07 -9.60 2.43
C ASN A 25 -9.77 -10.38 2.15
N GLY A 26 -8.91 -10.56 3.16
CA GLY A 26 -7.63 -11.26 3.01
C GLY A 26 -6.55 -10.43 2.32
N SER A 27 -5.59 -11.11 1.69
CA SER A 27 -4.49 -10.50 0.93
C SER A 27 -5.00 -9.84 -0.35
N GLN A 28 -4.62 -8.58 -0.58
CA GLN A 28 -5.09 -7.76 -1.68
C GLN A 28 -3.95 -6.90 -2.22
N GLU A 29 -3.97 -6.68 -3.53
CA GLU A 29 -3.09 -5.75 -4.23
C GLU A 29 -3.92 -4.61 -4.82
N PHE A 30 -3.44 -3.40 -4.69
CA PHE A 30 -4.13 -2.21 -5.19
C PHE A 30 -3.10 -1.15 -5.58
N TYR A 31 -3.51 -0.30 -6.52
CA TYR A 31 -2.71 0.81 -7.00
C TYR A 31 -3.38 2.08 -6.52
N ASP A 32 -2.58 2.96 -5.92
CA ASP A 32 -3.02 4.26 -5.44
C ASP A 32 -2.14 5.33 -6.09
N ASP A 33 -2.64 6.55 -6.22
CA ASP A 33 -1.89 7.66 -6.82
C ASP A 33 -1.57 8.70 -5.76
N CYS A 34 -0.29 9.08 -5.67
CA CYS A 34 0.12 10.06 -4.69
C CYS A 34 -0.51 11.44 -5.00
N PRO A 35 -1.25 12.07 -4.07
CA PRO A 35 -1.92 13.35 -4.32
C PRO A 35 -0.95 14.53 -4.52
N ALA A 36 0.34 14.34 -4.23
CA ALA A 36 1.37 15.36 -4.40
C ALA A 36 2.12 15.27 -5.73
N CYS A 37 2.49 14.06 -6.15
CA CYS A 37 3.31 13.85 -7.35
C CYS A 37 2.58 13.11 -8.50
N CYS A 38 1.32 12.71 -8.29
CA CYS A 38 0.52 11.94 -9.24
C CYS A 38 1.26 10.70 -9.79
N HIS A 39 2.10 10.08 -8.97
CA HIS A 39 2.79 8.85 -9.35
C HIS A 39 2.03 7.66 -8.78
N ALA A 40 1.89 6.61 -9.58
CA ALA A 40 1.27 5.37 -9.17
C ALA A 40 2.18 4.67 -8.15
N ILE A 41 1.60 4.31 -7.01
CA ILE A 41 2.23 3.52 -5.97
C ILE A 41 1.51 2.18 -5.91
N HIS A 42 2.27 1.11 -5.98
CA HIS A 42 1.76 -0.24 -5.87
C HIS A 42 1.75 -0.65 -4.39
N LEU A 43 0.58 -1.03 -3.90
CA LEU A 43 0.35 -1.37 -2.51
C LEU A 43 -0.04 -2.84 -2.43
N ASN A 44 0.85 -3.66 -1.88
CA ASN A 44 0.63 -5.07 -1.72
C ASN A 44 0.37 -5.39 -0.24
N MET A 45 -0.82 -5.87 0.06
CA MET A 45 -1.24 -6.24 1.41
C MET A 45 -1.33 -7.77 1.51
N THR A 46 -0.55 -8.34 2.41
CA THR A 46 -0.59 -9.76 2.75
C THR A 46 -1.17 -9.96 4.15
N VAL A 47 -2.27 -10.69 4.24
CA VAL A 47 -2.92 -11.02 5.53
C VAL A 47 -2.56 -12.45 5.89
N ASN A 48 -1.84 -12.62 6.99
CA ASN A 48 -1.51 -13.93 7.55
C ASN A 48 -2.53 -14.30 8.64
N GLU A 49 -3.58 -15.03 8.27
CA GLU A 49 -4.62 -15.49 9.21
C GLU A 49 -4.04 -16.40 10.33
N LEU A 50 -3.02 -17.20 10.03
CA LEU A 50 -2.37 -18.10 11.00
C LEU A 50 -1.59 -17.36 12.08
N LYS A 51 -1.08 -16.16 11.77
CA LYS A 51 -0.24 -15.34 12.66
C LYS A 51 -0.94 -14.08 13.15
N ASP A 52 -2.21 -13.90 12.78
CA ASP A 52 -2.98 -12.67 13.03
C ASP A 52 -2.16 -11.41 12.72
N SER A 53 -1.42 -11.43 11.61
CA SER A 53 -0.46 -10.39 11.23
C SER A 53 -0.72 -9.91 9.81
N VAL A 54 -0.62 -8.60 9.61
CA VAL A 54 -0.80 -7.97 8.31
C VAL A 54 0.51 -7.34 7.90
N GLU A 55 1.01 -7.72 6.74
CA GLU A 55 2.20 -7.14 6.12
C GLU A 55 1.76 -6.29 4.93
N LEU A 56 2.29 -5.07 4.84
CA LEU A 56 2.06 -4.21 3.69
C LEU A 56 3.40 -3.76 3.11
N THR A 57 3.53 -3.93 1.80
CA THR A 57 4.67 -3.52 1.01
C THR A 57 4.22 -2.43 0.04
N ILE A 58 4.97 -1.32 0.02
CA ILE A 58 4.76 -0.21 -0.92
C ILE A 58 5.89 -0.26 -1.93
N ASP A 59 5.55 -0.45 -3.19
CA ASP A 59 6.48 -0.42 -4.29
C ASP A 59 6.18 0.80 -5.18
N ALA A 60 7.24 1.48 -5.56
CA ALA A 60 7.20 2.48 -6.61
C ALA A 60 7.30 1.67 -7.91
N ASP A 61 6.21 1.54 -8.67
CA ASP A 61 6.22 0.80 -9.93
C ASP A 61 7.13 1.52 -10.95
N ASP A 62 8.42 1.30 -10.81
CA ASP A 62 9.50 1.75 -11.69
C ASP A 62 9.76 0.63 -12.71
N GLU A 63 8.71 0.14 -13.36
CA GLU A 63 8.88 -0.62 -14.60
C GLU A 63 9.19 0.34 -15.76
N GLN A 64 10.39 0.95 -15.71
CA GLN A 64 11.08 1.35 -16.92
C GLN A 64 11.81 0.12 -17.49
N ILE A 65 11.06 -0.86 -18.00
CA ILE A 65 11.63 -1.89 -18.87
C ILE A 65 11.95 -1.20 -20.21
N PHE A 66 13.24 -0.89 -20.42
CA PHE A 66 13.82 -0.54 -21.72
C PHE A 66 14.40 -1.78 -22.41
#